data_AF-A0A9D9HSC5-F1
#
_entry.id   AF-A0A9D9HSC5-F1
#
_cell.length_a   1.000
_cell.length_b   1.000
_cell.length_c   1.000
_cell.angle_alpha   90.00
_cell.angle_beta   90.00
_cell.angle_gamma   90.00
#
_symmetry.space_group_name_H-M   'P 1'
#
loop_
_entity.id
_entity.type
_entity.pdbx_description
1 polymer ?
#
loop_
_entity_poly.entity_id
_entity_poly.type
_entity_poly.pdbx_seq_one_letter_code
_entity_poly.pdbx_strand_id
1 'polypeptide(L)'
;MKRLFLFSCLCALFPLTMLAQLSGGFYNQNGSIYFVGQNASGYALRNLTVKCVNAALGQQQSYTIGFLADGDSFSVGPENGWFWQPGEQLFVTYGNGRSVYWAFQPVPTYPTYDVPYDNSSSSGNDLVIRERIRQLEWKLRDAEESLRKYEEWNRKDPSISGGQLVNSQRRLIRTYREQIQELLRQLHQ
;
A
#
# COMPACT_ATOMS: atom_id res chain seq x y z
N MET A 1 1.91 23.75 -64.05
CA MET A 1 2.50 22.82 -63.07
C MET A 1 2.69 23.56 -61.75
N LYS A 2 1.90 23.25 -60.72
CA LYS A 2 2.04 23.81 -59.36
C LYS A 2 2.15 22.64 -58.39
N ARG A 3 3.26 22.57 -57.66
CA ARG A 3 3.53 21.60 -56.60
C ARG A 3 2.62 21.93 -55.41
N LEU A 4 1.94 20.93 -54.86
CA LEU A 4 1.20 21.07 -53.61
C LEU A 4 1.76 20.04 -52.62
N PHE A 5 2.23 20.57 -51.50
CA PHE A 5 2.91 19.89 -50.42
C PHE A 5 1.99 18.93 -49.65
N LEU A 6 2.58 17.82 -49.20
CA LEU A 6 2.06 16.89 -48.20
C LEU A 6 1.58 17.61 -46.93
N PHE A 7 0.49 17.14 -46.33
CA PHE A 7 0.34 17.19 -44.87
C PHE A 7 -0.33 15.92 -44.35
N SER A 8 0.45 15.21 -43.53
CA SER A 8 0.10 14.01 -42.79
C SER A 8 -1.24 14.14 -42.07
N CYS A 9 -2.15 13.20 -42.33
CA CYS A 9 -3.25 12.96 -41.41
C CYS A 9 -2.63 12.32 -40.15
N LEU A 10 -2.38 13.17 -39.17
CA LEU A 10 -1.92 12.81 -37.84
C LEU A 10 -2.97 11.86 -37.25
N CYS A 11 -2.67 10.56 -37.20
CA CYS A 11 -3.40 9.61 -36.37
C CYS A 11 -3.45 10.22 -34.97
N ALA A 12 -4.63 10.65 -34.54
CA ALA A 12 -4.89 11.01 -33.17
C ALA A 12 -4.62 9.76 -32.33
N LEU A 13 -3.38 9.66 -31.84
CA LEU A 13 -3.00 8.87 -30.68
C LEU A 13 -3.76 9.47 -29.49
N PHE A 14 -5.08 9.24 -29.44
CA PHE A 14 -5.75 9.16 -28.16
C PHE A 14 -5.10 7.96 -27.47
N PRO A 15 -4.37 8.13 -26.36
CA PRO A 15 -4.22 7.00 -25.47
C PRO A 15 -5.66 6.58 -25.17
N LEU A 16 -6.04 5.37 -25.58
CA LEU A 16 -7.17 4.66 -25.01
C LEU A 16 -6.82 4.52 -23.52
N THR A 17 -7.05 5.57 -22.74
CA THR A 17 -7.14 5.46 -21.31
C THR A 17 -8.31 4.51 -21.12
N MET A 18 -7.99 3.25 -20.83
CA MET A 18 -8.99 2.34 -20.29
C MET A 18 -9.69 3.12 -19.20
N LEU A 19 -10.98 3.42 -19.38
CA LEU A 19 -11.81 3.98 -18.32
C LEU A 19 -11.67 3.02 -17.15
N ALA A 20 -10.89 3.42 -16.14
CA ALA A 20 -10.66 2.60 -14.97
C ALA A 20 -12.04 2.37 -14.33
N GLN A 21 -12.46 1.11 -14.24
CA GLN A 21 -13.80 0.78 -13.74
C GLN A 21 -13.97 1.19 -12.27
N LEU A 22 -12.86 1.24 -11.54
CA LEU A 22 -12.78 1.72 -10.18
C LEU A 22 -11.74 2.85 -10.10
N SER A 23 -12.11 3.94 -9.43
CA SER A 23 -11.17 4.90 -8.87
C SER A 23 -11.02 4.62 -7.37
N GLY A 24 -9.91 5.06 -6.77
CA GLY A 24 -9.73 4.86 -5.34
C GLY A 24 -8.42 5.39 -4.80
N GLY A 25 -8.34 5.45 -3.48
CA GLY A 25 -7.18 5.96 -2.77
C GLY A 25 -7.25 5.73 -1.26
N PHE A 26 -6.11 5.95 -0.61
CA PHE A 26 -5.99 5.88 0.84
C PHE A 26 -6.22 7.26 1.45
N TYR A 27 -6.88 7.30 2.60
CA TYR A 27 -7.07 8.52 3.39
C TYR A 27 -6.99 8.22 4.88
N ASN A 28 -6.67 9.25 5.66
CA ASN A 28 -6.63 9.17 7.11
C ASN A 28 -7.94 9.70 7.70
N GLN A 29 -8.57 8.91 8.55
CA GLN A 29 -9.75 9.29 9.31
C GLN A 29 -9.52 8.92 10.77
N ASN A 30 -9.50 9.93 11.64
CA ASN A 30 -9.32 9.77 13.09
C ASN A 30 -8.07 8.95 13.48
N GLY A 31 -6.96 9.14 12.77
CA GLY A 31 -5.69 8.44 13.05
C GLY A 31 -5.65 7.00 12.54
N SER A 32 -6.66 6.57 11.78
CA SER A 32 -6.66 5.29 11.09
C SER A 32 -6.72 5.48 9.59
N ILE A 33 -6.00 4.63 8.86
CA ILE A 33 -5.98 4.66 7.41
C ILE A 33 -7.11 3.78 6.88
N TYR A 34 -7.79 4.27 5.85
CA TYR A 34 -8.82 3.56 5.10
C TYR A 34 -8.48 3.67 3.62
N PHE A 35 -8.80 2.62 2.88
CA PHE A 35 -8.95 2.70 1.43
C PHE A 35 -10.41 2.97 1.10
N VAL A 36 -10.69 3.87 0.16
CA VAL A 36 -12.01 3.99 -0.47
C VAL A 36 -11.88 3.78 -1.97
N GLY A 37 -12.72 2.90 -2.51
CA GLY A 37 -12.87 2.68 -3.94
C GLY A 37 -14.27 3.08 -4.39
N GLN A 38 -14.38 3.78 -5.51
CA GLN A 38 -15.63 4.22 -6.11
C GLN A 38 -15.79 3.60 -7.51
N ASN A 39 -16.99 3.13 -7.81
CA ASN A 39 -17.33 2.68 -9.15
C ASN A 39 -17.50 3.89 -10.09
N ALA A 40 -16.64 3.95 -11.10
CA ALA A 40 -16.65 4.98 -12.13
C ALA A 40 -16.79 4.36 -13.54
N SER A 41 -17.34 3.15 -13.61
CA SER A 41 -17.44 2.37 -14.84
C SER A 41 -18.62 2.75 -15.75
N GLY A 42 -19.61 3.48 -15.23
CA GLY A 42 -20.86 3.79 -15.93
C GLY A 42 -21.92 2.68 -15.86
N TYR A 43 -21.67 1.61 -15.10
CA TYR A 43 -22.59 0.50 -14.87
C TYR A 43 -22.35 -0.16 -13.52
N ALA A 44 -23.26 -1.03 -13.07
CA ALA A 44 -23.09 -1.75 -11.82
C ALA A 44 -22.04 -2.86 -11.93
N LEU A 45 -21.08 -2.87 -11.01
CA LEU A 45 -20.10 -3.93 -10.87
C LEU A 45 -20.64 -5.04 -9.96
N ARG A 46 -20.34 -6.30 -10.29
CA ARG A 46 -20.82 -7.49 -9.56
C ARG A 46 -19.67 -8.43 -9.25
N ASN A 47 -19.80 -9.14 -8.13
CA ASN A 47 -18.88 -10.18 -7.67
C ASN A 47 -17.41 -9.72 -7.65
N LEU A 48 -17.15 -8.57 -7.04
CA LEU A 48 -15.79 -8.09 -6.83
C LEU A 48 -15.16 -8.86 -5.67
N THR A 49 -13.93 -9.32 -5.85
CA THR A 49 -13.11 -9.83 -4.75
C THR A 49 -12.12 -8.78 -4.34
N VAL A 50 -12.22 -8.27 -3.12
CA VAL A 50 -11.29 -7.32 -2.53
C VAL A 50 -10.32 -8.08 -1.65
N LYS A 51 -9.02 -7.85 -1.83
CA LYS A 51 -7.97 -8.57 -1.11
C LYS A 51 -6.93 -7.60 -0.55
N CYS A 52 -6.81 -7.56 0.77
CA CYS A 52 -5.72 -6.89 1.45
C CYS A 52 -4.52 -7.83 1.52
N VAL A 53 -3.32 -7.33 1.23
CA VAL A 53 -2.10 -8.13 1.15
C VAL A 53 -0.94 -7.39 1.81
N ASN A 54 -0.26 -8.09 2.71
CA ASN A 54 1.08 -7.76 3.17
C ASN A 54 2.05 -8.78 2.58
N ALA A 55 2.65 -8.42 1.44
CA ALA A 55 3.49 -9.32 0.65
C ALA A 55 4.77 -9.73 1.39
N ALA A 56 5.30 -8.87 2.26
CA ALA A 56 6.49 -9.16 3.06
C ALA A 56 6.29 -10.34 4.01
N LEU A 57 5.04 -10.69 4.33
CA LEU A 57 4.68 -11.73 5.30
C LEU A 57 3.88 -12.88 4.71
N GLY A 58 3.43 -12.77 3.46
CA GLY A 58 2.42 -13.69 2.91
C GLY A 58 1.08 -13.59 3.63
N GLN A 59 0.81 -12.48 4.33
CA GLN A 59 -0.46 -12.24 5.02
C GLN A 59 -1.46 -11.64 4.04
N GLN A 60 -2.70 -12.11 4.10
CA GLN A 60 -3.77 -11.64 3.24
C GLN A 60 -5.14 -11.82 3.88
N GLN A 61 -6.09 -10.97 3.51
CA GLN A 61 -7.50 -11.12 3.86
C GLN A 61 -8.36 -10.77 2.64
N SER A 62 -9.45 -11.50 2.43
CA SER A 62 -10.31 -11.34 1.26
C SER A 62 -11.77 -11.14 1.66
N TYR A 63 -12.45 -10.29 0.89
CA TYR A 63 -13.85 -9.94 1.05
C TYR A 63 -14.52 -9.96 -0.33
N THR A 64 -15.81 -10.27 -0.36
CA THR A 64 -16.58 -10.23 -1.61
C THR A 64 -17.60 -9.10 -1.56
N ILE A 65 -17.64 -8.28 -2.60
CA ILE A 65 -18.69 -7.29 -2.84
C ILE A 65 -19.58 -7.83 -3.96
N GLY A 66 -20.78 -8.30 -3.60
CA GLY A 66 -21.70 -8.91 -4.56
C GLY A 66 -22.24 -7.93 -5.60
N PHE A 67 -22.41 -6.66 -5.21
CA PHE A 67 -22.96 -5.60 -6.05
C PHE A 67 -22.42 -4.23 -5.62
N LEU A 68 -22.02 -3.40 -6.58
CA LEU A 68 -21.60 -2.01 -6.38
C LEU A 68 -22.21 -1.18 -7.51
N ALA A 69 -23.18 -0.30 -7.21
CA ALA A 69 -23.84 0.51 -8.23
C ALA A 69 -22.86 1.51 -8.86
N ASP A 70 -23.22 2.08 -10.01
CA ASP A 70 -22.44 3.18 -10.59
C ASP A 70 -22.46 4.41 -9.66
N GLY A 71 -21.31 5.01 -9.41
CA GLY A 71 -21.15 6.11 -8.46
C GLY A 71 -21.04 5.70 -6.99
N ASP A 72 -21.41 4.47 -6.61
CA ASP A 72 -21.28 3.96 -5.24
C ASP A 72 -19.82 3.67 -4.86
N SER A 73 -19.58 3.65 -3.55
CA SER A 73 -18.26 3.44 -2.96
C SER A 73 -18.24 2.30 -1.96
N PHE A 74 -17.06 1.70 -1.77
CA PHE A 74 -16.76 0.80 -0.66
C PHE A 74 -15.52 1.30 0.07
N SER A 75 -15.40 0.94 1.35
CA SER A 75 -14.23 1.23 2.17
C SER A 75 -13.62 -0.05 2.74
N VAL A 76 -12.30 -0.02 2.94
CA VAL A 76 -11.57 -1.09 3.64
C VAL A 76 -10.61 -0.49 4.64
N GLY A 77 -10.75 -0.88 5.91
CA GLY A 77 -9.88 -0.43 6.99
C GLY A 77 -10.17 -1.15 8.31
N PRO A 78 -9.97 -0.47 9.47
CA PRO A 78 -10.18 -1.03 10.79
C PRO A 78 -11.51 -1.77 11.01
N GLU A 79 -12.60 -1.26 10.43
CA GLU A 79 -13.93 -1.87 10.54
C GLU A 79 -13.97 -3.28 9.93
N ASN A 80 -13.09 -3.56 8.98
CA ASN A 80 -12.93 -4.87 8.34
C ASN A 80 -11.87 -5.74 9.04
N GLY A 81 -11.29 -5.24 10.13
CA GLY A 81 -10.21 -5.90 10.85
C GLY A 81 -8.84 -5.75 10.18
N TRP A 82 -8.67 -4.85 9.20
CA TRP A 82 -7.39 -4.59 8.54
C TRP A 82 -6.81 -3.23 8.94
N PHE A 83 -5.59 -3.20 9.48
CA PHE A 83 -4.88 -1.98 9.83
C PHE A 83 -3.71 -1.76 8.86
N TRP A 84 -3.89 -0.81 7.93
CA TRP A 84 -2.96 -0.56 6.83
C TRP A 84 -1.57 -0.12 7.30
N GLN A 85 -0.53 -0.74 6.73
CA GLN A 85 0.88 -0.39 6.93
C GLN A 85 1.58 0.01 5.62
N PRO A 86 2.61 0.87 5.70
CA PRO A 86 3.40 1.24 4.53
C PRO A 86 3.89 0.03 3.72
N GLY A 87 3.55 0.02 2.43
CA GLY A 87 3.91 -1.04 1.48
C GLY A 87 2.88 -2.15 1.32
N GLU A 88 1.80 -2.17 2.10
CA GLU A 88 0.69 -3.10 1.91
C GLU A 88 -0.13 -2.76 0.67
N GLN A 89 -0.80 -3.75 0.09
CA GLN A 89 -1.52 -3.63 -1.16
C GLN A 89 -2.98 -4.04 -1.01
N LEU A 90 -3.86 -3.29 -1.67
CA LEU A 90 -5.23 -3.69 -1.93
C LEU A 90 -5.32 -4.16 -3.38
N PHE A 91 -5.84 -5.37 -3.60
CA PHE A 91 -6.22 -5.85 -4.92
C PHE A 91 -7.75 -5.90 -5.01
N VAL A 92 -8.29 -5.50 -6.15
CA VAL A 92 -9.69 -5.73 -6.49
C VAL A 92 -9.75 -6.50 -7.79
N THR A 93 -10.30 -7.71 -7.72
CA THR A 93 -10.53 -8.58 -8.88
C THR A 93 -12.00 -8.49 -9.29
N TYR A 94 -12.24 -8.09 -10.53
CA TYR A 94 -13.57 -8.02 -11.12
C TYR A 94 -14.10 -9.43 -11.44
N GLY A 95 -15.41 -9.59 -11.59
CA GLY A 95 -16.02 -10.87 -11.97
C GLY A 95 -15.53 -11.46 -13.31
N ASN A 96 -14.91 -10.65 -14.17
CA ASN A 96 -14.28 -11.09 -15.42
C ASN A 96 -12.80 -11.48 -15.27
N GLY A 97 -12.26 -11.52 -14.04
CA GLY A 97 -10.89 -11.91 -13.71
C GLY A 97 -9.83 -10.81 -13.87
N ARG A 98 -10.17 -9.65 -14.45
CA ARG A 98 -9.26 -8.50 -14.46
C ARG A 98 -9.04 -8.00 -13.04
N SER A 99 -7.89 -7.40 -12.77
CA SER A 99 -7.59 -6.88 -11.44
C SER A 99 -6.95 -5.49 -11.51
N VAL A 100 -7.23 -4.69 -10.50
CA VAL A 100 -6.57 -3.41 -10.21
C VAL A 100 -6.00 -3.48 -8.81
N TYR A 101 -4.96 -2.68 -8.53
CA TYR A 101 -4.38 -2.64 -7.21
C TYR A 101 -3.93 -1.23 -6.82
N TRP A 102 -3.87 -1.01 -5.51
CA TRP A 102 -3.30 0.17 -4.89
C TRP A 102 -2.34 -0.26 -3.81
N ALA A 103 -1.22 0.45 -3.68
CA ALA A 103 -0.27 0.24 -2.60
C ALA A 103 -0.39 1.42 -1.61
N PHE A 104 -0.55 1.11 -0.33
CA PHE A 104 -0.48 2.15 0.68
C PHE A 104 0.96 2.60 0.80
N GLN A 105 1.22 3.84 0.39
CA GLN A 105 2.43 4.55 0.71
C GLN A 105 1.99 5.69 1.62
N PRO A 106 2.58 5.84 2.81
CA PRO A 106 2.37 7.06 3.58
C PRO A 106 2.78 8.23 2.68
N VAL A 107 1.98 9.30 2.68
CA VAL A 107 2.46 10.56 2.11
C VAL A 107 3.79 10.83 2.81
N PRO A 108 4.90 10.97 2.08
CA PRO A 108 6.15 11.26 2.72
C PRO A 108 6.01 12.65 3.34
N THR A 109 5.73 12.72 4.64
CA THR A 109 6.27 13.80 5.46
C THR A 109 7.76 13.51 5.61
N TYR A 110 8.50 13.52 4.50
CA TYR A 110 9.88 13.93 4.60
C TYR A 110 9.79 15.42 4.91
N PRO A 111 10.33 15.90 6.03
CA PRO A 111 11.13 17.08 5.87
C PRO A 111 12.25 16.64 4.92
N THR A 112 12.23 17.15 3.69
CA THR A 112 13.47 17.31 2.93
C THR A 112 14.35 18.20 3.80
N TYR A 113 15.07 17.59 4.73
CA TYR A 113 16.20 18.25 5.33
C TYR A 113 17.30 18.13 4.30
N ASP A 114 17.71 19.27 3.77
CA ASP A 114 19.04 19.42 3.21
C ASP A 114 19.99 18.75 4.20
N VAL A 115 20.53 17.60 3.80
CA VAL A 115 21.66 17.01 4.48
C VAL A 115 22.72 18.10 4.44
N PRO A 116 23.12 18.71 5.58
CA PRO A 116 24.29 19.55 5.57
C PRO A 116 25.39 18.65 5.05
N TYR A 117 25.98 19.05 3.93
CA TYR A 117 27.13 18.37 3.36
C TYR A 117 28.26 18.50 4.38
N ASP A 118 28.26 17.61 5.37
CA ASP A 118 29.33 17.53 6.35
C ASP A 118 30.45 16.78 5.66
N ASN A 119 31.47 17.54 5.31
CA ASN A 119 32.61 17.13 4.52
C ASN A 119 33.60 16.34 5.40
N SER A 120 33.07 15.39 6.18
CA SER A 120 33.85 14.41 6.93
C SER A 120 33.72 13.07 6.22
N SER A 121 34.87 12.45 5.96
CA SER A 121 35.07 11.27 5.15
C SER A 121 34.45 10.00 5.76
N SER A 122 33.12 9.92 5.84
CA SER A 122 32.37 8.70 6.11
C SER A 122 31.94 8.13 4.75
N SER A 123 32.41 6.92 4.47
CA SER A 123 32.05 6.12 3.29
C SER A 123 30.56 6.25 2.96
N GLY A 124 30.21 6.60 1.71
CA GLY A 124 28.80 6.77 1.30
C GLY A 124 27.90 5.56 1.60
N ASN A 125 28.48 4.39 1.87
CA ASN A 125 27.78 3.21 2.34
C ASN A 125 27.19 3.37 3.75
N ASP A 126 27.85 4.07 4.66
CA ASP A 126 27.40 4.25 6.05
C ASP A 126 26.12 5.10 6.11
N LEU A 127 26.05 6.15 5.27
CA LEU A 127 24.87 7.00 5.13
C LEU A 127 23.67 6.22 4.60
N VAL A 128 23.87 5.38 3.58
CA VAL A 128 22.83 4.52 3.02
C VAL A 128 22.34 3.51 4.05
N ILE A 129 23.25 2.89 4.81
CA ILE A 129 22.90 1.93 5.87
C ILE A 129 22.10 2.63 6.99
N ARG A 130 22.53 3.82 7.43
CA ARG A 130 21.83 4.61 8.46
C ARG A 130 20.41 5.01 8.02
N GLU A 131 20.25 5.45 6.79
CA GLU A 131 18.92 5.79 6.25
C GLU A 131 18.03 4.56 6.16
N ARG A 132 18.59 3.40 5.77
CA ARG A 132 17.85 2.14 5.76
C ARG A 132 17.40 1.71 7.15
N ILE A 133 18.24 1.85 8.17
CA ILE A 133 17.87 1.59 9.58
C ILE A 133 16.69 2.49 9.97
N ARG A 134 16.77 3.80 9.67
CA ARG A 134 15.70 4.76 9.99
C ARG A 134 14.35 4.39 9.37
N GLN A 135 14.37 3.93 8.11
CA GLN A 135 13.16 3.44 7.44
C GLN A 135 12.59 2.19 8.10
N LEU A 136 13.44 1.25 8.52
CA LEU A 136 13.02 0.03 9.22
C LEU A 136 12.47 0.33 10.62
N GLU A 137 13.05 1.27 11.35
CA GLU A 137 12.55 1.70 12.67
C GLU A 137 11.14 2.30 12.58
N TRP A 138 10.87 3.10 11.53
CA TRP A 138 9.52 3.61 11.26
C TRP A 138 8.53 2.48 10.98
N LYS A 139 8.89 1.56 10.08
CA LYS A 139 8.05 0.40 9.79
C LYS A 139 7.83 -0.49 11.01
N LEU A 140 8.82 -0.62 11.88
CA LEU A 140 8.72 -1.35 13.14
C LEU A 140 7.69 -0.69 14.07
N ARG A 141 7.72 0.64 14.19
CA ARG A 141 6.77 1.38 15.02
C ARG A 141 5.33 1.21 14.53
N ASP A 142 5.10 1.35 13.23
CA ASP A 142 3.77 1.14 12.62
C ASP A 142 3.29 -0.30 12.79
N ALA A 143 4.23 -1.26 12.68
CA ALA A 143 3.96 -2.67 12.86
C ALA A 143 3.58 -3.02 14.32
N GLU A 144 4.25 -2.42 15.30
CA GLU A 144 3.94 -2.57 16.72
C GLU A 144 2.60 -1.96 17.08
N GLU A 145 2.27 -0.79 16.54
CA GLU A 145 0.97 -0.17 16.74
C GLU A 145 -0.15 -1.04 16.16
N SER A 146 0.04 -1.55 14.95
CA SER A 146 -0.92 -2.44 14.30
C SER A 146 -1.09 -3.75 15.07
N LEU A 147 -0.01 -4.33 15.63
CA LEU A 147 -0.11 -5.53 16.47
C LEU A 147 -1.05 -5.30 17.64
N ARG A 148 -0.88 -4.17 18.35
CA ARG A 148 -1.74 -3.82 19.49
C ARG A 148 -3.21 -3.74 19.06
N LYS A 149 -3.49 -3.15 17.88
CA LYS A 149 -4.84 -3.03 17.33
C LYS A 149 -5.41 -4.40 16.91
N TYR A 150 -4.63 -5.27 16.28
CA TYR A 150 -5.05 -6.64 15.94
C TYR A 150 -5.34 -7.47 17.19
N GLU A 151 -4.50 -7.37 18.24
CA GLU A 151 -4.72 -8.08 19.50
C GLU A 151 -5.98 -7.59 20.22
N GLU A 152 -6.24 -6.28 20.20
CA GLU A 152 -7.46 -5.70 20.77
C GLU A 152 -8.70 -6.14 19.98
N TRP A 153 -8.63 -6.08 18.65
CA TRP A 153 -9.73 -6.50 17.77
C TRP A 153 -10.03 -7.99 17.95
N ASN A 154 -9.02 -8.85 17.91
CA ASN A 154 -9.20 -10.29 18.08
C ASN A 154 -9.65 -10.68 19.50
N ARG A 155 -9.43 -9.82 20.50
CA ARG A 155 -10.00 -10.01 21.85
C ARG A 155 -11.49 -9.69 21.88
N LYS A 156 -11.95 -8.70 21.09
CA LYS A 156 -13.35 -8.29 20.99
C LYS A 156 -14.17 -9.24 20.11
N ASP A 157 -13.60 -9.67 18.98
CA ASP A 157 -14.20 -10.61 18.03
C ASP A 157 -13.19 -11.71 17.64
N PRO A 158 -13.10 -12.79 18.43
CA PRO A 158 -12.13 -13.85 18.18
C PRO A 158 -12.44 -14.62 16.91
N SER A 159 -11.50 -14.62 15.96
CA SER A 159 -11.62 -15.39 14.72
C SER A 159 -10.29 -16.02 14.31
N ILE A 160 -10.35 -17.09 13.52
CA ILE A 160 -9.15 -17.75 12.97
C ILE A 160 -8.34 -16.74 12.15
N SER A 161 -9.02 -15.92 11.36
CA SER A 161 -8.39 -14.83 10.59
C SER A 161 -7.70 -13.84 11.53
N GLY A 162 -8.36 -13.37 12.59
CA GLY A 162 -7.78 -12.46 13.58
C GLY A 162 -6.53 -13.02 14.26
N GLY A 163 -6.55 -14.29 14.67
CA GLY A 163 -5.38 -14.96 15.24
C GLY A 163 -4.21 -15.09 14.26
N GLN A 164 -4.50 -15.33 12.97
CA GLN A 164 -3.48 -15.36 11.91
C GLN A 164 -2.86 -13.98 11.67
N LEU A 165 -3.65 -12.90 11.70
CA LEU A 165 -3.15 -11.52 11.60
C LEU A 165 -2.20 -11.19 12.75
N VAL A 166 -2.59 -11.49 14.00
CA VAL A 166 -1.75 -11.26 15.19
C VAL A 166 -0.40 -12.00 15.09
N ASN A 167 -0.43 -13.28 14.73
CA ASN A 167 0.79 -14.09 14.62
C ASN A 167 1.69 -13.61 13.47
N SER A 168 1.11 -13.25 12.33
CA SER A 168 1.84 -12.68 11.19
C SER A 168 2.50 -11.36 11.56
N GLN A 169 1.78 -10.51 12.28
CA GLN A 169 2.29 -9.21 12.72
C GLN A 169 3.45 -9.34 13.73
N ARG A 170 3.38 -10.28 14.68
CA ARG A 170 4.51 -10.59 15.58
C ARG A 170 5.76 -11.05 14.83
N ARG A 171 5.57 -11.84 13.76
CA ARG A 171 6.68 -12.27 12.89
C ARG A 171 7.31 -11.08 12.16
N LEU A 172 6.52 -10.12 11.67
CA LEU A 172 7.04 -8.91 11.01
C LEU A 172 7.95 -8.10 11.92
N ILE A 173 7.47 -7.82 13.13
CA ILE A 173 8.20 -7.06 14.14
C ILE A 173 9.56 -7.73 14.41
N ARG A 174 9.57 -9.05 14.54
CA ARG A 174 10.81 -9.82 14.69
C ARG A 174 11.73 -9.64 13.48
N THR A 175 11.23 -9.79 12.25
CA THR A 175 12.02 -9.61 11.03
C THR A 175 12.64 -8.21 10.94
N TYR A 176 11.89 -7.15 11.24
CA TYR A 176 12.43 -5.79 11.21
C TYR A 176 13.52 -5.58 12.26
N ARG A 177 13.34 -6.10 13.48
CA ARG A 177 14.37 -6.04 14.53
C ARG A 177 15.64 -6.78 14.12
N GLU A 178 15.51 -7.97 13.52
CA GLU A 178 16.65 -8.75 13.00
C GLU A 178 17.39 -8.00 11.88
N GLN A 179 16.67 -7.37 10.95
CA GLN A 179 17.28 -6.55 9.88
C GLN A 179 18.00 -5.31 10.41
N ILE A 180 17.42 -4.61 11.39
CA ILE A 180 18.07 -3.45 12.03
C ILE A 180 19.37 -3.88 12.72
N GLN A 181 19.35 -4.99 13.46
CA GLN A 181 20.54 -5.50 14.15
C GLN A 181 21.66 -5.87 13.16
N GLU A 182 21.33 -6.50 12.04
CA GLU A 182 22.33 -6.84 11.03
C GLU A 182 22.95 -5.59 10.38
N LEU A 183 22.14 -4.58 10.07
CA LEU A 183 22.64 -3.31 9.54
C LEU A 183 23.51 -2.55 10.55
N LEU A 184 23.12 -2.57 11.84
CA LEU A 184 23.95 -2.01 12.90
C LEU A 184 25.28 -2.74 13.01
N ARG A 185 25.31 -4.07 12.86
CA ARG A 185 26.55 -4.85 12.86
C ARG A 185 27.48 -4.44 11.72
N GLN A 186 26.94 -4.19 10.53
CA GLN A 186 27.71 -3.73 9.36
C GLN A 186 28.34 -2.35 9.55
N LEU A 187 27.73 -1.46 10.34
CA LEU A 187 28.30 -0.14 10.66
C LEU A 187 29.46 -0.18 11.66
N HIS A 188 29.63 -1.29 12.40
CA HIS A 188 30.69 -1.45 13.41
C HIS A 188 31.85 -2.33 12.91
N GLN A 189 31.82 -2.78 11.65
CA GLN A 189 32.88 -3.53 10.98
C GLN A 189 33.72 -2.61 10.09
#